data_AF-A0A5A9EUM4-F1
#
_entry.id   AF-A0A5A9EUM4-F1
#
_cell.length_a   1.000
_cell.length_b   1.000
_cell.length_c   1.000
_cell.angle_alpha   90.00
_cell.angle_beta   90.00
_cell.angle_gamma   90.00
#
_symmetry.space_group_name_H-M   'P 1'
#
loop_
_entity.id
_entity.type
_entity.pdbx_description
1 polymer ?
#
loop_
_entity_poly.entity_id
_entity_poly.type
_entity_poly.pdbx_seq_one_letter_code
_entity_poly.pdbx_strand_id
1 'polypeptide(L)' 'MNVPGYTTQSLLMMHGAIANALAVDDNTPAGQDKPFMVRTFPDWKLQADEIEAELTKRGVSYTKIGL' A
#
# COMPACT_ATOMS: atom_id res chain seq x y z
N MET A 1 10.62 7.30 0.50
CA MET A 1 9.91 8.41 1.21
C MET A 1 10.56 8.63 2.59
N ASN A 2 10.33 9.73 3.35
CA ASN A 2 10.80 9.80 4.74
C ASN A 2 9.88 9.00 5.69
N VAL A 3 9.82 7.68 5.49
CA VAL A 3 8.90 6.78 6.21
C VAL A 3 9.07 6.84 7.74
N PRO A 4 10.29 6.90 8.31
CA PRO A 4 10.46 7.01 9.75
C PRO A 4 9.88 8.30 10.36
N GLY A 5 9.73 9.36 9.56
CA GLY A 5 9.18 10.64 10.00
C GLY A 5 7.67 10.67 10.22
N TYR A 6 6.93 9.66 9.74
CA TYR A 6 5.48 9.60 9.92
C TYR A 6 5.07 8.93 11.22
N THR A 7 3.89 9.33 11.73
CA THR A 7 3.26 8.64 12.86
C THR A 7 2.82 7.23 12.44
N THR A 8 2.73 6.32 13.41
CA THR A 8 2.22 4.96 13.17
C THR A 8 0.82 4.97 12.55
N GLN A 9 -0.05 5.88 13.02
CA GLN A 9 -1.41 6.01 12.46
C GLN A 9 -1.38 6.41 10.99
N SER A 10 -0.53 7.37 10.63
CA SER A 10 -0.36 7.79 9.23
C SER A 10 0.15 6.65 8.35
N LEU A 11 1.12 5.86 8.85
CA LEU A 11 1.65 4.70 8.12
C LEU A 11 0.58 3.63 7.90
N LEU A 12 -0.24 3.31 8.91
CA LEU A 12 -1.35 2.38 8.77
C LEU A 12 -2.40 2.86 7.76
N MET A 13 -2.71 4.17 7.76
CA MET A 13 -3.63 4.74 6.78
C MET A 13 -3.08 4.69 5.36
N MET A 14 -1.81 5.03 5.15
CA MET A 14 -1.16 4.96 3.84
C MET A 14 -1.09 3.52 3.33
N HIS A 15 -0.66 2.59 4.18
CA HIS A 15 -0.65 1.15 3.89
C HIS A 15 -2.04 0.64 3.49
N GLY A 16 -3.06 0.97 4.29
CA GLY A 16 -4.45 0.60 4.01
C GLY A 16 -4.99 1.22 2.72
N ALA A 17 -4.60 2.46 2.40
CA ALA A 17 -4.99 3.11 1.15
C ALA A 17 -4.42 2.38 -0.08
N ILE A 18 -3.15 1.96 -0.03
CA ILE A 18 -2.52 1.17 -1.10
C ILE A 18 -3.24 -0.18 -1.25
N ALA A 19 -3.48 -0.88 -0.14
CA ALA A 19 -4.18 -2.17 -0.16
C ALA A 19 -5.59 -2.05 -0.74
N ASN A 20 -6.35 -1.03 -0.35
CA ASN A 20 -7.71 -0.80 -0.86
C ASN A 20 -7.71 -0.44 -2.34
N ALA A 21 -6.78 0.42 -2.80
CA ALA A 21 -6.67 0.79 -4.21
C ALA A 21 -6.34 -0.43 -5.08
N LEU A 22 -5.42 -1.29 -4.64
CA LEU A 22 -5.11 -2.56 -5.30
C LEU A 22 -6.34 -3.48 -5.35
N ALA A 23 -7.05 -3.62 -4.23
CA ALA A 23 -8.25 -4.44 -4.16
C ALA A 23 -9.35 -3.95 -5.11
N VAL A 24 -9.56 -2.63 -5.24
CA VAL A 24 -10.52 -2.08 -6.21
C VAL A 24 -10.09 -2.39 -7.64
N ASP A 25 -8.81 -2.18 -7.96
CA ASP A 25 -8.26 -2.49 -9.28
C ASP A 25 -8.32 -3.99 -9.62
N ASP A 26 -8.20 -4.88 -8.64
CA ASP A 26 -8.25 -6.33 -8.82
C ASP A 26 -9.67 -6.86 -8.97
N ASN A 27 -10.65 -6.20 -8.35
CA ASN A 27 -12.06 -6.51 -8.51
C ASN A 27 -12.72 -5.80 -9.72
N THR A 28 -11.98 -4.93 -10.42
CA THR A 28 -12.48 -4.27 -11.62
C THR A 28 -12.65 -5.29 -12.75
N PRO A 29 -13.85 -5.40 -13.37
CA PRO A 29 -14.10 -6.37 -14.43
C PRO A 29 -13.15 -6.24 -15.63
N ALA A 30 -12.81 -7.38 -16.23
CA ALA A 30 -11.99 -7.39 -17.43
C ALA A 30 -12.65 -6.57 -18.56
N GLY A 31 -11.85 -5.73 -19.22
CA GLY A 31 -12.33 -4.81 -20.26
C GLY A 31 -12.83 -3.45 -19.74
N GLN A 32 -12.79 -3.22 -18.42
CA GLN A 32 -12.96 -1.88 -17.84
C GLN A 32 -11.62 -1.31 -17.38
N ASP A 33 -11.53 0.03 -17.41
CA ASP A 33 -10.36 0.73 -16.89
C ASP A 33 -10.32 0.60 -15.36
N LYS A 34 -9.15 0.21 -14.86
CA LYS A 34 -8.88 0.13 -13.42
C LYS A 34 -8.89 1.55 -12.83
N PRO A 35 -9.72 1.86 -11.82
CA PRO A 35 -9.88 3.23 -11.33
C PRO A 35 -8.60 3.88 -10.78
N PHE A 36 -7.74 3.09 -10.14
CA PHE A 36 -6.51 3.60 -9.51
C PHE A 36 -5.27 3.31 -10.35
N MET A 37 -5.32 2.29 -11.20
CA MET A 37 -4.19 1.82 -12.01
C MET A 37 -2.92 1.61 -11.19
N VAL A 38 -3.01 1.16 -9.94
CA VAL A 38 -1.89 1.15 -8.97
C VAL A 38 -0.64 0.50 -9.56
N ARG A 39 -0.82 -0.62 -10.28
CA ARG A 39 0.29 -1.40 -10.86
C ARG A 39 1.00 -0.74 -12.05
N THR A 40 0.52 0.39 -12.56
CA THR A 40 1.23 1.16 -13.60
C THR A 40 2.29 2.09 -13.00
N PHE A 41 2.22 2.38 -11.70
CA PHE A 41 3.18 3.24 -10.99
C PHE A 41 4.34 2.41 -10.41
N PRO A 42 5.55 2.44 -10.99
CA PRO A 42 6.61 1.48 -10.64
C PRO A 42 7.07 1.54 -9.17
N ASP A 43 6.79 2.63 -8.46
CA ASP A 43 7.16 2.89 -7.08
C ASP A 43 6.11 2.42 -6.04
N TRP A 44 4.89 2.06 -6.45
CA TRP A 44 3.82 1.67 -5.51
C TRP A 44 4.28 0.57 -4.54
N LYS A 45 5.03 -0.40 -5.07
CA LYS A 45 5.51 -1.56 -4.33
C LYS A 45 6.63 -1.20 -3.38
N LEU A 46 7.59 -0.39 -3.85
CA LEU A 46 8.67 0.10 -2.99
C LEU A 46 8.09 0.91 -1.83
N GLN A 47 7.09 1.75 -2.08
CA GLN A 47 6.42 2.52 -1.03
C GLN A 47 5.70 1.61 -0.02
N ALA A 48 4.98 0.59 -0.49
CA ALA A 48 4.36 -0.40 0.38
C ALA A 48 5.41 -1.13 1.24
N ASP A 49 6.48 -1.63 0.61
CA ASP A 49 7.56 -2.36 1.29
C ASP A 49 8.27 -1.49 2.34
N GLU A 50 8.54 -0.21 2.05
CA GLU A 50 9.14 0.73 3.02
C GLU A 50 8.22 0.95 4.24
N ILE A 51 6.91 1.11 4.01
CA ILE A 51 5.92 1.29 5.09
C ILE A 51 5.82 0.03 5.95
N GLU A 52 5.72 -1.14 5.32
CA GLU A 52 5.66 -2.44 5.99
C GLU A 52 6.91 -2.69 6.85
N ALA A 53 8.10 -2.37 6.32
CA ALA A 53 9.35 -2.49 7.05
C ALA A 53 9.37 -1.59 8.31
N GLU A 54 8.90 -0.35 8.21
CA GLU A 54 8.84 0.56 9.37
C GLU A 54 7.76 0.13 10.38
N LEU A 55 6.59 -0.36 9.94
CA LEU A 55 5.57 -0.92 10.83
C LEU A 55 6.08 -2.15 11.58
N THR A 56 6.80 -3.05 10.89
CA THR A 56 7.47 -4.19 11.50
C THR A 56 8.50 -3.75 12.53
N LYS A 57 9.35 -2.77 12.20
CA LYS A 57 10.34 -2.22 13.13
C LYS A 57 9.70 -1.61 14.39
N ARG A 58 8.49 -1.07 14.28
CA ARG A 58 7.71 -0.52 15.40
C ARG A 58 6.95 -1.58 16.20
N GLY A 59 6.97 -2.86 15.79
CA GLY A 59 6.19 -3.93 16.42
C GLY A 59 4.68 -3.78 16.22
N VAL A 60 4.26 -3.13 15.13
CA VAL A 60 2.85 -2.88 14.81
C VAL A 60 2.35 -3.99 13.88
N SER A 61 1.20 -4.58 14.20
CA SER A 61 0.55 -5.58 13.35
C SER A 61 -0.13 -4.92 12.14
N TYR A 62 0.04 -5.52 10.97
CA TYR A 62 -0.63 -5.15 9.73
C TYR A 62 -0.80 -6.41 8.85
N THR A 63 -1.70 -6.34 7.87
CA THR A 63 -1.86 -7.41 6.86
C THR A 63 -0.93 -7.12 5.70
N LYS A 64 0.00 -8.02 5.40
CA LYS A 64 0.93 -7.83 4.28
C LYS A 64 0.18 -7.69 2.96
N ILE A 65 0.56 -6.71 2.14
CA ILE A 65 0.07 -6.59 0.76
C ILE A 65 0.77 -7.69 -0.06
N GLY A 66 0.00 -8.73 -0.38
CA GLY A 66 0.46 -9.83 -1.25
C GLY A 66 0.68 -9.36 -2.69
N LEU A 67 1.62 -9.99 -3.37
CA LEU A 67 1.92 -9.76 -4.79
C LEU A 67 1.13 -10.72 -5.67
#